data_AF-A0A926DWQ8-F1
#
_entry.id   AF-A0A926DWQ8-F1
#
_cell.length_a   1.000
_cell.length_b   1.000
_cell.length_c   1.000
_cell.angle_alpha   90.00
_cell.angle_beta   90.00
_cell.angle_gamma   90.00
#
_symmetry.space_group_name_H-M   'P 1'
#
loop_
_entity.id
_entity.type
_entity.pdbx_description
1 polymer ?
#
loop_
_entity_poly.entity_id
_entity_poly.type
_entity_poly.pdbx_seq_one_letter_code
_entity_poly.pdbx_strand_id
1 'polypeptide(L)'
;MQSKRKKQVSAVVAAVLVVAIALSGTYAWQSISQRARNEADGFANPGGRLHDDFNGQNKDIYVENFTDPEDGSPIFARVRLYEYMEIG
;
A
#
# COMPACT_ATOMS: atom_id res chain seq x y z
N MET A 1 44.30 -15.65 28.64
CA MET A 1 42.95 -15.01 28.74
C MET A 1 42.54 -14.20 27.51
N GLN A 2 43.45 -13.46 26.85
CA GLN A 2 43.07 -12.58 25.72
C GLN A 2 42.47 -13.30 24.48
N SER A 3 42.93 -14.50 24.12
CA SER A 3 42.39 -15.22 22.96
C SER A 3 40.94 -15.68 23.14
N LYS A 4 40.55 -16.10 24.35
CA LYS A 4 39.15 -16.44 24.70
C LYS A 4 38.24 -15.23 24.58
N ARG A 5 38.70 -14.04 25.02
CA ARG A 5 37.96 -12.79 24.91
C ARG A 5 37.77 -12.35 23.45
N LYS A 6 38.80 -12.50 22.61
CA LYS A 6 38.69 -12.26 21.15
C LYS A 6 37.66 -13.19 20.49
N LYS A 7 37.68 -14.49 20.82
CA LYS A 7 36.69 -15.46 20.30
C LYS A 7 35.26 -15.13 20.74
N GLN A 8 35.06 -14.69 21.97
CA GLN A 8 33.75 -14.26 22.47
C GLN A 8 33.24 -13.01 21.74
N VAL A 9 34.09 -12.00 21.54
CA VAL A 9 33.73 -10.79 20.79
C VAL A 9 33.36 -11.14 19.35
N SER A 10 34.14 -11.99 18.68
CA SER A 10 33.83 -12.43 17.31
C SER A 10 32.49 -13.18 17.23
N ALA A 11 32.17 -14.02 18.24
CA ALA A 11 30.89 -14.73 18.29
C ALA A 11 29.70 -13.77 18.46
N VAL A 12 29.84 -12.74 19.32
CA VAL A 12 28.80 -11.72 19.51
C VAL A 12 28.59 -10.91 18.24
N VAL A 13 29.67 -10.48 17.58
CA VAL A 13 29.60 -9.73 16.32
C VAL A 13 28.92 -10.57 15.23
N ALA A 14 29.26 -11.85 15.12
CA ALA A 14 28.62 -12.75 14.16
C ALA A 14 27.12 -12.91 14.43
N ALA A 15 26.72 -13.06 15.69
CA ALA A 15 25.32 -13.18 16.07
C ALA A 15 24.52 -11.91 15.72
N VAL A 16 25.08 -10.72 16.00
CA VAL A 16 24.45 -9.44 15.65
C VAL A 16 24.31 -9.29 14.14
N LEU A 17 25.33 -9.68 13.37
CA LEU A 17 25.29 -9.59 11.91
C LEU A 17 24.20 -10.50 11.32
N VAL A 18 24.05 -11.72 11.84
CA VAL A 18 22.98 -12.64 11.43
C VAL A 18 21.61 -12.03 11.69
N VAL A 19 21.39 -11.43 12.86
CA VAL A 19 20.12 -10.76 13.18
C VAL A 19 19.86 -9.58 12.24
N ALA A 20 20.88 -8.75 11.97
CA ALA A 20 20.74 -7.61 11.07
C ALA A 20 20.38 -8.04 9.63
N ILE A 21 21.00 -9.11 9.13
CA ILE A 21 20.70 -9.66 7.80
C ILE A 21 19.27 -10.25 7.76
N ALA A 22 18.87 -10.99 8.80
CA ALA A 22 17.52 -11.56 8.87
C ALA A 22 16.43 -10.46 8.90
N LEU A 23 16.64 -9.40 9.68
CA LEU A 23 15.71 -8.27 9.76
C LEU A 23 15.64 -7.50 8.44
N SER A 24 16.79 -7.12 7.87
CA SER A 24 16.83 -6.39 6.59
C SER A 24 16.25 -7.22 5.43
N GLY A 25 16.53 -8.52 5.37
CA GLY A 25 15.92 -9.44 4.41
C GLY A 25 14.40 -9.53 4.57
N THR A 26 13.89 -9.53 5.80
CA THR A 26 12.44 -9.52 6.08
C THR A 26 11.78 -8.24 5.58
N TYR A 27 12.36 -7.08 5.88
CA TYR A 27 11.83 -5.79 5.40
C TYR A 27 11.92 -5.65 3.87
N ALA A 28 13.00 -6.12 3.26
CA ALA A 28 13.15 -6.14 1.80
C ALA A 28 12.08 -7.04 1.14
N TRP A 29 11.83 -8.22 1.72
CA TRP A 29 10.77 -9.12 1.25
C TRP A 29 9.39 -8.48 1.34
N GLN A 30 9.05 -7.82 2.45
CA GLN A 30 7.79 -7.08 2.58
C GLN A 30 7.67 -5.91 1.60
N SER A 31 8.78 -5.24 1.28
CA SER A 31 8.81 -4.13 0.31
C SER A 31 8.61 -4.63 -1.12
N ILE A 32 9.16 -5.79 -1.49
CA ILE A 32 9.01 -6.38 -2.82
C ILE A 32 7.63 -7.05 -2.95
N SER A 33 7.24 -7.81 -1.93
CA SER A 33 5.95 -8.46 -1.81
C SER A 33 4.99 -7.58 -1.01
N GLN A 34 4.81 -6.33 -1.45
CA GLN A 34 3.71 -5.53 -0.97
C GLN A 34 2.42 -6.30 -1.26
N ARG A 35 1.84 -6.92 -0.24
CA ARG A 35 0.43 -7.25 -0.28
C ARG A 35 -0.28 -5.92 -0.36
N ALA A 36 -0.86 -5.59 -1.51
CA ALA A 36 -1.84 -4.53 -1.58
C ALA A 36 -2.91 -4.90 -0.54
N ARG A 37 -2.95 -4.18 0.58
CA ARG A 37 -4.02 -4.27 1.59
C ARG A 37 -5.31 -3.66 1.04
N ASN A 38 -5.60 -3.93 -0.23
CA ASN A 38 -6.89 -3.76 -0.88
C ASN A 38 -7.61 -5.11 -0.87
N GLU A 39 -7.45 -5.88 0.21
CA GLU A 39 -8.32 -6.99 0.47
C GLU A 39 -9.59 -6.36 1.01
N ALA A 40 -10.56 -6.16 0.11
CA ALA A 40 -11.88 -5.65 0.43
C ALA A 40 -12.54 -6.64 1.40
N ASP A 41 -12.38 -6.38 2.69
CA ASP A 41 -13.07 -7.06 3.78
C ASP A 41 -14.55 -6.67 3.71
N GLY A 42 -15.28 -7.39 2.86
CA GLY A 42 -16.66 -7.09 2.51
C GLY A 42 -16.79 -5.87 1.59
N PHE A 43 -17.87 -5.84 0.80
CA PHE A 43 -18.32 -4.63 0.12
C PHE A 43 -18.85 -3.62 1.16
N ALA A 44 -17.97 -3.05 1.98
CA ALA A 44 -18.26 -1.81 2.68
C ALA A 44 -17.96 -0.68 1.70
N ASN A 45 -18.97 0.12 1.34
CA ASN A 45 -18.73 1.34 0.59
C ASN A 45 -17.76 2.20 1.41
N PRO A 46 -16.55 2.54 0.92
CA PRO A 46 -15.55 3.31 1.66
C PRO A 46 -15.94 4.80 1.79
N GLY A 47 -17.25 5.09 1.74
CA GLY A 47 -17.90 6.39 1.59
C GLY A 47 -17.42 7.20 0.39
N GLY A 48 -17.26 6.52 -0.75
CA GLY A 48 -16.89 7.12 -2.03
C GLY A 48 -17.93 6.85 -3.11
N ARG A 49 -18.16 7.81 -4.01
CA ARG A 49 -19.03 7.65 -5.19
C ARG A 49 -18.36 8.20 -6.44
N LEU A 50 -18.35 7.40 -7.51
CA LEU A 50 -18.01 7.87 -8.85
C LEU A 50 -19.26 8.48 -9.48
N HIS A 51 -19.13 9.71 -9.97
CA HIS A 51 -20.15 10.41 -10.74
C HIS A 51 -19.75 10.45 -12.21
N ASP A 52 -20.72 10.23 -13.08
CA ASP A 52 -20.62 10.35 -14.54
C ASP A 52 -21.84 11.14 -15.01
N ASP A 53 -21.68 12.46 -15.06
CA ASP A 53 -22.77 13.40 -15.29
C ASP A 53 -22.63 13.98 -16.70
N PHE A 54 -23.56 13.63 -17.59
CA PHE A 54 -23.66 14.20 -18.94
C PHE A 54 -24.90 15.09 -19.05
N ASN A 55 -24.70 16.36 -19.38
CA ASN A 55 -25.78 17.35 -19.49
C ASN A 55 -26.24 17.62 -20.94
N GLY A 56 -25.77 16.83 -21.91
CA GLY A 56 -26.06 17.03 -23.34
C GLY A 56 -25.01 17.85 -24.09
N GLN A 57 -24.13 18.57 -23.38
CA GLN A 57 -23.04 19.35 -23.96
C GLN A 57 -21.67 18.97 -23.37
N ASN A 58 -21.63 18.85 -22.04
CA ASN A 58 -20.42 18.58 -21.28
C ASN A 58 -20.60 17.29 -20.49
N LYS A 59 -19.49 16.58 -20.30
CA LYS A 59 -19.39 15.38 -19.49
C LYS A 59 -18.43 15.61 -18.34
N ASP A 60 -18.93 15.55 -17.12
CA ASP A 60 -18.16 15.70 -15.90
C ASP A 60 -18.00 14.34 -15.22
N ILE A 61 -16.76 13.94 -14.95
CA ILE A 61 -16.44 12.67 -14.30
C ILE A 61 -15.58 12.97 -13.07
N TYR A 62 -16.11 12.67 -11.89
CA TYR A 62 -15.47 13.02 -10.62
C TYR A 62 -15.82 12.00 -9.53
N VAL A 63 -15.04 12.02 -8.44
CA VAL A 63 -15.28 11.18 -7.27
C VAL A 63 -15.64 12.06 -6.10
N GLU A 64 -16.74 11.71 -5.42
CA GLU A 64 -17.18 12.31 -4.17
C GLU A 64 -16.72 11.44 -3.01
N ASN A 65 -16.14 12.07 -1.98
CA ASN A 65 -15.93 11.47 -0.67
C ASN A 65 -17.01 11.98 0.29
N PHE A 66 -17.96 11.12 0.65
CA PHE A 66 -19.06 11.45 1.56
C PHE A 66 -18.88 10.82 2.95
N THR A 67 -17.70 10.24 3.23
CA THR A 67 -17.33 9.77 4.58
C THR A 67 -17.10 10.96 5.50
N ASP A 68 -17.76 10.95 6.66
CA ASP A 68 -17.44 11.91 7.72
C ASP A 68 -16.03 11.62 8.27
N PRO A 69 -15.15 12.64 8.45
CA PRO A 69 -13.83 12.46 9.03
C PRO A 69 -13.81 11.76 10.40
N GLU A 70 -14.90 11.81 11.15
CA GLU A 70 -15.05 11.14 12.46
C GLU A 70 -15.43 9.65 12.31
N ASP A 71 -16.09 9.28 11.22
CA ASP A 71 -16.65 7.93 10.99
C ASP A 71 -15.88 7.09 9.95
N GLY A 72 -14.85 7.64 9.30
CA GLY A 72 -14.02 6.85 8.39
C GLY A 72 -12.74 7.53 7.88
N SER A 73 -12.03 6.84 6.97
CA SER A 73 -10.76 7.32 6.41
C SER A 73 -10.96 8.07 5.09
N PRO A 74 -10.22 9.17 4.83
CA PRO A 74 -10.22 9.83 3.53
C PRO A 74 -9.82 8.86 2.42
N ILE A 75 -10.58 8.86 1.33
CA ILE A 75 -10.28 8.06 0.15
C ILE A 75 -9.37 8.82 -0.81
N PHE A 76 -8.32 8.15 -1.28
CA PHE A 76 -7.52 8.61 -2.41
C PHE A 76 -8.01 7.92 -3.67
N ALA A 77 -8.72 8.65 -4.53
CA ALA A 77 -9.23 8.12 -5.78
C ALA A 77 -8.37 8.54 -6.97
N ARG A 78 -8.22 7.65 -7.95
CA ARG A 78 -7.64 7.94 -9.26
C ARG A 78 -8.66 7.62 -10.33
N VAL A 79 -9.17 8.64 -11.01
CA VAL A 79 -10.02 8.45 -12.19
C VAL A 79 -9.12 8.19 -13.39
N ARG A 80 -9.32 7.04 -14.05
CA ARG A 80 -8.68 6.75 -15.33
C ARG A 80 -9.76 6.66 -16.39
N LEU A 81 -9.74 7.61 -17.32
CA LEU A 81 -10.61 7.62 -18.47
C LEU A 81 -9.96 6.79 -19.58
N TYR A 82 -10.78 5.94 -20.19
CA TYR A 82 -10.41 5.24 -21.42
C TYR A 82 -11.42 5.63 -22.47
N GLU A 83 -10.92 6.06 -23.62
CA GLU A 83 -11.77 6.24 -24.78
C GLU A 83 -12.05 4.87 -25.39
N TYR A 84 -13.33 4.55 -25.51
CA TYR A 84 -13.81 3.41 -26.26
C TYR A 84 -14.69 3.94 -27.39
N MET A 85 -14.34 3.60 -28.63
CA MET A 85 -15.16 3.85 -29.80
C MET A 85 -15.59 2.48 -30.33
N GLU A 86 -16.88 2.17 -30.21
CA GLU A 86 -17.46 1.00 -30.87
C GLU A 86 -17.57 1.32 -32.37
N ILE A 87 -16.79 0.61 -33.19
CA ILE A 87 -16.86 0.73 -34.65
C ILE A 87 -17.83 -0.36 -35.11
N GLY A 88 -19.04 0.06 -35.50
CA GLY A 88 -20.06 -0.79 -36.12
C GLY A 88 -19.86 -0.96 -37.62
#